data_AF-A0A849QCV0-F1
#
_entry.id   AF-A0A849QCV0-F1
#
_cell.length_a   1.000
_cell.length_b   1.000
_cell.length_c   1.000
_cell.angle_alpha   90.00
_cell.angle_beta   90.00
_cell.angle_gamma   90.00
#
_symmetry.space_group_name_H-M   'P 1'
#
loop_
_entity.id
_entity.type
_entity.pdbx_description
1 polymer ?
#
loop_
_entity_poly.entity_id
_entity_poly.type
_entity_poly.pdbx_seq_one_letter_code
_entity_poly.pdbx_strand_id
1 'polypeptide(L)' 'MSEAAFEKRVFNELASIKAELDEIKEHMVDSDTILSEEEKVLADESFKHEKEGKLVS' A
#
# COMPACT_ATOMS: atom_id res chain seq x y z
N MET A 1 32.33 -14.81 5.01
CA MET A 1 31.94 -13.47 5.50
C MET A 1 31.90 -13.53 7.02
N SER A 2 32.30 -12.46 7.71
CA SER A 2 32.13 -12.40 9.17
C SER A 2 30.65 -12.18 9.52
N GLU A 3 30.25 -12.64 10.70
CA GLU A 3 28.90 -12.46 11.25
C GLU A 3 28.51 -10.97 11.29
N ALA A 4 29.43 -10.10 11.72
CA ALA A 4 29.25 -8.65 11.71
C ALA A 4 29.03 -8.06 10.29
N ALA A 5 29.67 -8.64 9.25
CA ALA A 5 29.46 -8.19 7.88
C ALA A 5 28.09 -8.64 7.33
N PHE A 6 27.61 -9.82 7.77
CA PHE A 6 26.28 -10.30 7.44
C PHE A 6 25.19 -9.46 8.12
N GLU A 7 25.32 -9.22 9.42
CA GLU A 7 24.39 -8.40 10.21
C GLU A 7 24.28 -6.98 9.64
N LYS A 8 25.41 -6.35 9.32
CA LYS A 8 25.43 -5.04 8.67
C LYS A 8 24.69 -5.02 7.33
N ARG A 9 24.85 -6.08 6.52
CA ARG A 9 24.13 -6.20 5.25
C ARG A 9 22.62 -6.33 5.46
N VAL A 10 22.20 -7.12 6.44
CA VAL A 10 20.78 -7.27 6.79
C VAL A 10 20.17 -5.93 7.22
N PHE A 11 20.83 -5.19 8.10
CA PHE A 11 20.33 -3.89 8.54
C PHE A 11 20.26 -2.86 7.42
N ASN A 12 21.23 -2.86 6.51
CA ASN A 12 21.19 -1.98 5.34
C ASN A 12 19.99 -2.29 4.43
N GLU A 13 19.73 -3.57 4.19
CA GLU A 13 18.61 -3.97 3.33
C GLU A 13 17.26 -3.64 3.98
N LEU A 14 17.14 -3.88 5.29
CA LEU A 14 15.95 -3.48 6.04
C LEU A 14 15.72 -1.96 6.02
N ALA A 15 16.80 -1.17 6.07
CA ALA A 15 16.71 0.28 5.94
C ALA A 15 16.26 0.71 4.54
N SER A 16 16.74 0.05 3.48
CA SER A 16 16.31 0.30 2.10
C SER A 16 14.83 -0.01 1.92
N ILE A 17 14.38 -1.20 2.35
CA ILE A 17 12.97 -1.61 2.27
C ILE A 17 12.07 -0.64 3.02
N LYS A 18 12.51 -0.16 4.18
CA LYS A 18 11.73 0.82 4.94
C LYS A 18 11.61 2.15 4.20
N ALA A 19 12.70 2.65 3.60
CA ALA A 19 12.68 3.88 2.82
C ALA A 19 11.75 3.76 1.60
N GLU A 20 11.82 2.63 0.88
CA GLU A 20 10.93 2.35 -0.26
C GLU A 20 9.46 2.30 0.17
N LEU A 21 9.14 1.69 1.31
CA LEU A 21 7.79 1.66 1.85
C LEU A 21 7.27 3.04 2.25
N ASP A 22 8.14 3.89 2.80
CA ASP A 22 7.76 5.25 3.17
C ASP A 22 7.53 6.11 1.92
N GLU A 23 8.36 5.95 0.88
CA GLU A 23 8.18 6.60 -0.43
C GLU A 23 6.88 6.14 -1.12
N ILE A 24 6.60 4.83 -1.10
CA ILE A 24 5.34 4.29 -1.61
C ILE A 24 4.17 4.90 -0.85
N LYS A 25 4.23 5.04 0.48
CA LYS A 25 3.14 5.66 1.25
C LYS A 25 2.98 7.16 0.96
N GLU A 26 4.08 7.87 0.74
CA GLU A 26 4.06 9.30 0.42
C GLU A 26 3.49 9.57 -0.98
N HIS A 27 3.77 8.68 -1.93
CA HIS A 27 3.31 8.80 -3.32
C HIS A 27 2.10 7.95 -3.67
N MET A 28 1.67 7.06 -2.77
CA MET A 28 0.33 6.49 -2.80
C MET A 28 -0.62 7.66 -2.56
N VAL A 29 -1.10 8.20 -3.66
CA VAL A 29 -2.16 9.18 -3.62
C VAL A 29 -3.33 8.51 -2.93
N ASP A 30 -3.75 9.05 -1.79
CA ASP A 30 -4.97 8.64 -1.11
C ASP A 30 -6.04 8.57 -2.20
N SER A 31 -6.72 7.43 -2.37
CA SER A 31 -7.87 7.33 -3.28
C SER A 31 -8.89 8.43 -2.97
N ASP A 32 -8.89 8.91 -1.73
CA ASP A 32 -9.64 10.07 -1.27
C ASP A 32 -9.32 11.40 -1.97
N THR A 33 -8.17 11.50 -2.63
CA THR A 33 -7.67 12.69 -3.34
C THR A 33 -7.86 12.62 -4.86
N ILE A 34 -8.04 11.43 -5.43
CA ILE A 34 -8.22 11.22 -6.88
C ILE A 34 -9.70 11.07 -7.23
N LEU A 35 -10.48 10.45 -6.34
CA LEU A 35 -11.88 10.19 -6.59
C LEU A 35 -12.69 11.46 -6.30
N SER A 36 -13.46 11.90 -7.29
CA SER A 36 -14.60 12.79 -7.06
C SER A 36 -15.59 12.16 -6.07
N GLU A 37 -16.44 12.96 -5.45
CA GLU A 37 -17.46 12.46 -4.51
C GLU A 37 -18.34 11.36 -5.14
N GLU A 38 -18.63 11.46 -6.44
CA GLU A 38 -19.37 10.45 -7.19
C GLU A 38 -18.58 9.13 -7.29
N GLU A 39 -17.29 9.21 -7.57
CA GLU A 39 -16.41 8.04 -7.67
C GLU A 39 -16.15 7.38 -6.31
N LYS A 40 -16.14 8.16 -5.21
CA LYS A 40 -16.09 7.62 -3.84
C LYS A 40 -17.32 6.79 -3.52
N VAL A 41 -18.51 7.31 -3.82
CA VAL A 41 -19.77 6.60 -3.60
C VAL A 41 -19.78 5.28 -4.37
N LEU A 42 -19.35 5.29 -5.64
CA LEU A 42 -19.25 4.06 -6.46
C LEU A 42 -18.25 3.06 -5.89
N ALA A 43 -17.09 3.53 -5.41
CA ALA A 43 -16.09 2.67 -4.77
C ALA A 43 -16.65 2.02 -3.49
N ASP A 44 -17.28 2.80 -2.62
CA ASP A 44 -17.90 2.32 -1.38
C ASP A 44 -19.02 1.31 -1.64
N GLU A 45 -19.87 1.57 -2.62
CA GLU A 45 -20.91 0.64 -3.06
C GLU A 45 -20.30 -0.67 -3.59
N SER A 46 -19.20 -0.59 -4.35
CA SER A 46 -18.49 -1.78 -4.83
C SER A 46 -17.93 -2.62 -3.69
N PHE A 47 -17.30 -1.99 -2.68
CA PHE A 47 -16.77 -2.69 -1.51
C PHE A 47 -17.89 -3.33 -0.68
N LYS A 48 -19.06 -2.68 -0.61
CA LYS A 48 -20.24 -3.24 0.04
C LYS A 48 -20.79 -4.44 -0.73
N HIS A 49 -20.89 -4.35 -2.05
CA HIS A 49 -21.32 -5.46 -2.89
C HIS A 49 -20.35 -6.65 -2.82
N GLU A 50 -19.04 -6.39 -2.75
CA GLU A 50 -18.03 -7.43 -2.51
C GLU A 50 -18.27 -8.16 -1.19
N LYS A 51 -18.41 -7.40 -0.08
CA LYS A 51 -18.68 -7.96 1.25
C LYS A 51 -19.98 -8.76 1.32
N GLU A 52 -20.98 -8.36 0.53
CA GLU A 52 -22.27 -9.03 0.45
C GLU A 52 -22.27 -10.20 -0.56
N GLY A 53 -21.15 -10.47 -1.26
CA GLY A 53 -21.05 -11.53 -2.28
C GLY A 53 -21.88 -11.25 -3.54
N LYS A 54 -22.23 -9.98 -3.78
CA LYS A 54 -23.07 -9.50 -4.89
C LYS A 54 -22.28 -8.78 -5.98
N LEU A 55 -20.94 -8.85 -5.94
CA LEU A 55 -20.12 -8.28 -7.00
C LEU A 55 -20.42 -9.03 -8.30
N VAL A 56 -20.98 -8.32 -9.28
CA VAL A 56 -21.30 -8.90 -10.59
C VAL A 56 -20.13 -8.59 -11.52
N SER A 57 -19.54 -9.64 -12.12
CA SER A 57 -18.40 -9.55 -13.06
C SER A 57 -18.79 -8.93 -14.40
#